data_AF-A0A959AI00-F1
#
_entry.id   AF-A0A959AI00-F1
#
_cell.length_a   1.000
_cell.length_b   1.000
_cell.length_c   1.000
_cell.angle_alpha   90.00
_cell.angle_beta   90.00
_cell.angle_gamma   90.00
#
_symmetry.space_group_name_H-M   'P 1'
#
loop_
_entity.id
_entity.type
_entity.pdbx_description
1 polymer ?
#
loop_
_entity_poly.entity_id
_entity_poly.type
_entity_poly.pdbx_seq_one_letter_code
_entity_poly.pdbx_strand_id
1 'polypeptide(L)' 'FLAEVSSEIINNVKGVNRVVFDISTKPPATIEWE' A
#
# COMPACT_ATOMS: atom_id res chain seq x y z
N PHE A 1 2.67 5.15 -11.95
CA PHE A 1 1.58 4.50 -11.20
C PHE A 1 1.88 4.37 -9.70
N LEU A 2 2.66 3.40 -9.19
CA LEU A 2 2.81 3.23 -7.73
C LEU A 2 3.31 4.49 -6.99
N ALA A 3 4.31 5.18 -7.56
CA ALA A 3 4.82 6.44 -7.00
C ALA A 3 3.76 7.56 -7.00
N GLU A 4 2.94 7.63 -8.04
CA GLU A 4 1.87 8.62 -8.20
C GLU A 4 0.76 8.38 -7.17
N VAL A 5 0.26 7.14 -7.08
CA VAL A 5 -0.76 6.73 -6.09
C VAL A 5 -0.26 6.96 -4.66
N SER A 6 0.98 6.57 -4.35
CA SER A 6 1.55 6.79 -3.01
C SER A 6 1.66 8.28 -2.66
N SER A 7 2.04 9.13 -3.62
CA SER A 7 2.12 10.59 -3.42
C SER A 7 0.74 11.19 -3.21
N GLU A 8 -0.26 10.74 -3.96
CA GLU A 8 -1.65 11.20 -3.80
C GLU A 8 -2.21 10.87 -2.41
N ILE A 9 -1.99 9.65 -1.91
CA ILE A 9 -2.46 9.23 -0.58
C ILE A 9 -1.80 10.07 0.53
N ILE A 10 -0.47 10.20 0.52
CA ILE A 10 0.27 10.95 1.55
C ILE A 10 -0.16 12.42 1.58
N ASN A 11 -0.41 13.02 0.41
CA ASN A 11 -0.78 14.43 0.33
C ASN A 11 -2.24 14.70 0.75
N ASN A 12 -3.16 13.75 0.57
CA ASN A 12 -4.59 13.94 0.83
C ASN A 12 -5.08 13.36 2.16
N VAL A 13 -4.39 12.37 2.74
CA VAL A 13 -4.82 11.70 3.97
C VAL A 13 -3.95 12.13 5.15
N LYS A 14 -4.47 13.08 5.94
CA LYS A 14 -3.79 13.58 7.15
C LYS A 14 -3.50 12.43 8.12
N GLY A 15 -2.26 12.36 8.59
CA GLY A 15 -1.81 11.35 9.55
C GLY A 15 -1.26 10.07 8.91
N VAL A 16 -1.32 9.92 7.58
CA VAL A 16 -0.68 8.82 6.86
C VAL A 16 0.65 9.30 6.28
N ASN A 17 1.75 8.73 6.76
CA ASN A 17 3.12 9.10 6.34
C ASN A 17 3.81 8.04 5.46
N ARG A 18 3.22 6.84 5.34
CA ARG A 18 3.81 5.72 4.61
C ARG A 18 2.72 4.85 4.00
N VAL A 19 2.95 4.48 2.74
CA VAL A 19 2.12 3.54 1.99
C VAL A 19 3.02 2.40 1.51
N VAL A 20 2.54 1.16 1.59
CA VAL A 20 3.25 -0.03 1.13
C VAL A 20 2.42 -0.75 0.08
N PHE A 21 3.09 -1.38 -0.87
CA PHE A 21 2.48 -2.29 -1.83
C PHE A 21 2.92 -3.71 -1.48
N ASP A 22 1.96 -4.60 -1.20
CA ASP A 22 2.25 -5.99 -0.88
C ASP A 22 2.70 -6.73 -2.15
N ILE A 23 3.90 -7.33 -2.07
CA ILE A 23 4.51 -8.11 -3.14
C ILE A 23 4.48 -9.62 -2.85
N SER A 24 3.80 -10.02 -1.78
CA SER A 24 3.71 -11.42 -1.36
C SER A 24 2.86 -12.22 -2.33
N THR A 25 3.37 -13.37 -2.75
CA THR A 25 2.61 -14.29 -3.59
C THR A 25 1.72 -15.19 -2.76
N LYS A 26 0.61 -15.62 -3.34
CA LYS A 26 -0.13 -16.79 -2.88
C LYS A 26 0.33 -18.02 -3.67
N PRO A 27 0.90 -19.07 -3.04
CA PRO A 27 1.38 -19.20 -1.65
C PRO A 27 2.75 -18.49 -1.45
N PRO A 28 3.18 -18.16 -0.22
CA PRO A 28 2.70 -18.61 1.10
C PRO A 28 1.68 -17.69 1.80
N ALA A 29 1.36 -16.51 1.26
CA ALA A 29 0.46 -15.55 1.88
C ALA A 29 -1.03 -15.78 1.53
N THR A 30 -1.92 -15.20 2.32
CA THR A 30 -3.35 -15.02 2.01
C THR A 30 -3.58 -13.73 1.23
N ILE A 31 -4.74 -13.60 0.58
CA ILE A 31 -5.10 -12.38 -0.18
C ILE A 31 -5.39 -11.22 0.78
N GLU A 32 -6.19 -11.49 1.81
CA GLU A 32 -6.48 -10.55 2.89
C GLU A 32 -5.42 -10.66 3.99
N TRP A 33 -5.26 -9.58 4.74
CA TRP A 33 -4.27 -9.46 5.82
C TRP A 33 -4.79 -9.97 7.19
N GLU A 34 -6.09 -10.23 7.34
CA GLU A 34 -6.75 -10.75 8.56
C GLU A 34 -7.73 -11.88 8.24
#